data_AF-A0ABD6CRI3-F1
#
_entry.id   AF-A0ABD6CRI3-F1
#
_cell.length_a   1.000
_cell.length_b   1.000
_cell.length_c   1.000
_cell.angle_alpha   90.00
_cell.angle_beta   90.00
_cell.angle_gamma   90.00
#
_symmetry.space_group_name_H-M   'P 1'
#
loop_
_entity.id
_entity.type
_entity.pdbx_description
1 polymer ?
#
loop_
_entity_poly.entity_id
_entity_poly.type
_entity_poly.pdbx_seq_one_letter_code
_entity_poly.pdbx_strand_id
1 'polypeptide(L)'
;MEKNVGGYDRTVRLVLGPVLGIISLAALAGYVSLGFGPLSTGAVAALFGLVSLVLIITGATQQCVLNRVIGLNTYRPERSTETEETVQSRKSV
;
A
#
# COMPACT_ATOMS: atom_id res chain seq x y z
N MET A 1 2.37 -3.36 20.90
CA MET A 1 2.02 -4.48 19.99
C MET A 1 3.08 -4.51 18.89
N GLU A 2 3.76 -5.64 18.74
CA GLU A 2 4.86 -5.83 17.76
C GLU A 2 4.32 -5.86 16.32
N LYS A 3 5.06 -5.23 15.39
CA LYS A 3 4.70 -5.15 13.95
C LYS A 3 4.97 -6.49 13.27
N ASN A 4 3.97 -7.06 12.58
CA ASN A 4 4.00 -8.42 12.01
C ASN A 4 3.82 -8.45 10.48
N VAL A 5 4.21 -7.38 9.78
CA VAL A 5 4.25 -7.30 8.31
C VAL A 5 5.48 -6.51 7.87
N GLY A 6 6.25 -7.05 6.92
CA GLY A 6 7.38 -6.35 6.32
C GLY A 6 6.95 -5.05 5.62
N GLY A 7 7.81 -4.03 5.66
CA GLY A 7 7.49 -2.68 5.15
C GLY A 7 7.03 -2.66 3.69
N TYR A 8 7.49 -3.60 2.85
CA TYR A 8 7.16 -3.64 1.43
C TYR A 8 5.68 -3.92 1.12
N ASP A 9 5.09 -4.96 1.72
CA ASP A 9 3.65 -5.29 1.54
C ASP A 9 2.76 -4.16 2.07
N ARG A 10 3.18 -3.49 3.15
CA ARG A 10 2.51 -2.28 3.66
C ARG A 10 2.57 -1.14 2.65
N THR A 11 3.75 -0.83 2.11
CA THR A 11 3.93 0.27 1.15
C THR A 11 3.10 0.03 -0.11
N VAL A 12 3.11 -1.20 -0.64
CA VAL A 12 2.32 -1.57 -1.82
C VAL A 12 0.83 -1.32 -1.58
N ARG A 13 0.27 -1.71 -0.42
CA ARG A 13 -1.15 -1.49 -0.10
C ARG A 13 -1.49 -0.03 0.11
N LEU A 14 -0.61 0.72 0.77
CA LEU A 14 -0.78 2.15 1.00
C LEU A 14 -0.57 3.00 -0.26
N VAL A 15 0.06 2.46 -1.30
CA VAL A 15 0.16 3.11 -2.62
C VAL A 15 -1.02 2.71 -3.50
N LEU A 16 -1.29 1.42 -3.65
CA LEU A 16 -2.39 0.91 -4.50
C LEU A 16 -3.76 1.36 -4.00
N GLY A 17 -3.99 1.34 -2.69
CA GLY A 17 -5.27 1.72 -2.10
C GLY A 17 -5.71 3.12 -2.51
N PRO A 18 -4.95 4.18 -2.23
CA PRO A 18 -5.27 5.55 -2.65
C PRO A 18 -5.38 5.71 -4.16
N VAL A 19 -4.49 5.09 -4.95
CA VAL A 19 -4.56 5.15 -6.42
C VAL A 19 -5.90 4.60 -6.91
N LEU A 20 -6.31 3.43 -6.42
CA LEU A 20 -7.57 2.81 -6.80
C LEU A 20 -8.78 3.63 -6.33
N GLY A 21 -8.68 4.27 -5.17
CA GLY A 21 -9.71 5.16 -4.63
C GLY A 21 -9.88 6.43 -5.48
N ILE A 22 -8.79 7.04 -5.95
CA ILE A 22 -8.85 8.17 -6.87
C ILE A 22 -9.52 7.77 -8.18
N ILE A 23 -9.17 6.61 -8.75
CA ILE A 23 -9.79 6.10 -9.97
C ILE A 23 -11.29 5.86 -9.77
N SER A 24 -11.68 5.26 -8.64
CA SER A 24 -13.08 5.07 -8.26
C SER A 24 -13.84 6.39 -8.19
N LEU A 25 -13.28 7.41 -7.52
CA LEU A 25 -13.92 8.72 -7.38
C LEU A 25 -14.00 9.45 -8.73
N ALA A 26 -12.96 9.40 -9.54
CA ALA A 26 -12.95 9.98 -10.88
C ALA A 26 -14.03 9.34 -11.77
N ALA A 27 -14.22 8.02 -11.66
CA ALA A 27 -15.26 7.32 -12.40
C ALA A 27 -16.67 7.67 -11.92
N LEU A 28 -16.91 7.78 -10.61
CA LEU A 28 -18.20 8.21 -10.05
C LEU A 28 -18.53 9.66 -10.39
N ALA A 29 -17.51 10.53 -10.47
CA ALA A 29 -17.66 11.92 -10.91
C ALA A 29 -17.81 12.07 -12.43
N GLY A 30 -17.76 10.97 -13.20
CA GLY A 30 -17.94 10.97 -14.65
C GLY A 30 -16.71 11.39 -15.45
N TYR A 31 -15.55 11.57 -14.82
CA TYR A 31 -14.29 11.88 -15.51
C TYR A 31 -13.70 10.66 -16.23
N VAL A 32 -14.03 9.45 -15.78
CA VAL A 32 -13.52 8.18 -16.33
C VAL A 32 -14.69 7.21 -16.52
N SER A 33 -14.73 6.53 -17.67
CA SER A 33 -15.68 5.43 -17.88
C SER A 33 -15.01 4.09 -17.62
N LEU A 34 -15.51 3.34 -16.63
CA LEU A 34 -15.02 2.03 -16.21
C LEU A 34 -16.00 0.91 -16.61
N GLY A 35 -16.55 0.96 -17.81
CA GLY A 35 -17.42 -0.11 -18.30
C GLY A 35 -16.62 -1.40 -18.55
N PHE A 36 -17.09 -2.54 -18.04
CA PHE A 36 -16.47 -3.84 -18.30
C PHE A 36 -17.54 -4.91 -18.54
N GLY A 37 -17.70 -5.32 -19.80
CA GLY A 37 -18.72 -6.29 -20.21
C GLY A 37 -20.13 -5.85 -19.78
N PRO A 38 -20.90 -6.67 -19.05
CA PRO A 38 -22.25 -6.32 -18.60
C PRO A 38 -22.29 -5.34 -17.41
N LEU A 39 -21.14 -4.99 -16.83
CA LEU A 39 -21.08 -4.13 -15.65
C LEU A 39 -21.07 -2.65 -16.06
N SER A 40 -21.94 -1.87 -15.42
CA SER A 40 -21.94 -0.42 -15.56
C SER A 40 -20.73 0.21 -14.87
N THR A 41 -20.35 1.41 -15.32
CA THR A 41 -19.28 2.22 -14.70
C THR A 41 -19.48 2.38 -13.20
N GLY A 42 -20.71 2.60 -12.75
CA GLY A 42 -21.02 2.74 -11.32
C GLY A 42 -20.75 1.47 -10.51
N ALA A 43 -21.08 0.29 -11.06
CA ALA A 43 -20.82 -0.99 -10.41
C ALA A 43 -19.32 -1.25 -10.28
N VAL A 44 -18.55 -1.02 -11.34
CA VAL A 44 -17.09 -1.21 -11.32
C VAL A 44 -16.41 -0.20 -10.39
N ALA A 45 -16.85 1.06 -10.41
CA ALA A 45 -16.34 2.08 -9.50
C ALA A 45 -16.61 1.72 -8.03
N ALA A 46 -17.82 1.25 -7.69
CA ALA A 46 -18.14 0.81 -6.33
C ALA A 46 -17.23 -0.33 -5.85
N LEU A 47 -16.94 -1.32 -6.71
CA LEU A 47 -16.01 -2.40 -6.40
C LEU A 47 -14.59 -1.86 -6.17
N PHE A 48 -14.12 -0.94 -7.00
CA PHE A 48 -12.80 -0.33 -6.86
C PHE A 48 -12.68 0.48 -5.56
N GLY A 49 -13.72 1.24 -5.21
CA GLY A 49 -13.80 1.96 -3.95
C GLY A 49 -13.76 1.02 -2.73
N LEU A 50 -14.49 -0.10 -2.79
CA LEU A 50 -14.48 -1.10 -1.72
C LEU A 50 -13.08 -1.71 -1.54
N VAL A 51 -12.44 -2.13 -2.64
CA VAL A 51 -11.08 -2.70 -2.61
C VAL A 51 -10.07 -1.67 -2.10
N SER A 52 -10.17 -0.41 -2.54
CA SER A 52 -9.35 0.70 -2.06
C SER A 52 -9.43 0.84 -0.54
N LEU A 53 -10.63 0.86 0.02
CA LEU A 53 -10.86 1.01 1.45
C LEU A 53 -10.25 -0.15 2.25
N VAL A 54 -10.42 -1.38 1.78
CA VAL A 54 -9.82 -2.57 2.38
C VAL A 54 -8.29 -2.49 2.37
N LEU A 55 -7.68 -2.08 1.25
CA LEU A 55 -6.22 -1.95 1.14
C LEU A 55 -5.67 -0.87 2.09
N ILE A 56 -6.34 0.28 2.17
CA ILE A 56 -5.94 1.37 3.07
C ILE A 56 -6.06 0.94 4.53
N ILE A 57 -7.20 0.37 4.94
CA ILE A 57 -7.42 -0.05 6.33
C ILE A 57 -6.44 -1.15 6.72
N THR A 58 -6.23 -2.16 5.87
CA THR A 58 -5.29 -3.25 6.17
C THR A 58 -3.84 -2.80 6.16
N GLY A 59 -3.45 -1.88 5.26
CA GLY A 59 -2.12 -1.26 5.24
C GLY A 59 -1.86 -0.34 6.44
N ALA A 60 -2.87 0.41 6.89
CA ALA A 60 -2.78 1.34 8.02
C ALA A 60 -2.74 0.61 9.37
N THR A 61 -3.56 -0.43 9.52
CA THR A 61 -3.68 -1.17 10.79
C THR A 61 -2.49 -2.09 11.08
N GLN A 62 -1.63 -2.38 10.09
CA GLN A 62 -0.43 -3.22 10.25
C GLN A 62 -0.71 -4.61 10.85
N GLN A 63 -1.97 -5.06 10.77
CA GLN A 63 -2.43 -6.34 11.28
C GLN A 63 -3.20 -7.04 10.17
N CYS A 64 -2.49 -7.81 9.33
CA CYS A 64 -3.16 -8.87 8.62
C CYS A 64 -3.58 -9.92 9.66
N VAL A 65 -4.87 -9.94 10.03
CA VAL A 65 -5.46 -10.94 10.94
C VAL A 65 -5.10 -12.35 10.49
N LEU A 66 -5.06 -12.57 9.16
CA LEU A 66 -4.60 -13.81 8.57
C LEU A 66 -3.16 -14.15 8.99
N ASN A 67 -2.18 -13.23 8.87
CA ASN A 67 -0.78 -13.46 9.29
C ASN A 67 -0.64 -13.75 10.80
N ARG A 68 -1.51 -13.18 11.65
CA ARG A 68 -1.59 -13.52 13.07
C ARG A 68 -2.07 -14.95 13.29
N VAL A 69 -3.01 -15.42 12.47
CA VAL A 69 -3.58 -16.79 12.53
C VAL A 69 -2.62 -17.84 11.97
N ILE A 70 -1.88 -17.56 10.88
CA ILE A 70 -0.90 -18.48 10.28
C ILE A 70 0.50 -18.38 10.93
N GLY A 71 0.74 -17.46 11.86
CA GLY A 71 2.01 -17.34 12.59
C GLY A 71 3.22 -16.95 11.73
N LEU A 72 3.00 -16.52 10.47
CA LEU A 72 4.06 -16.12 9.56
C LEU A 72 4.42 -14.67 9.79
N ASN A 73 5.61 -14.42 10.35
CA ASN A 73 6.15 -13.09 10.53
C ASN A 73 7.03 -12.74 9.33
N THR A 74 6.55 -11.84 8.46
CA THR A 74 7.30 -11.37 7.27
C THR A 74 8.01 -10.06 7.53
N TYR A 75 8.09 -9.63 8.79
CA TYR A 75 8.81 -8.43 9.19
C TYR A 75 10.30 -8.60 8.89
N ARG A 76 10.76 -8.00 7.79
CA ARG A 76 12.18 -7.72 7.60
C ARG A 76 12.41 -6.31 8.11
N PRO A 77 13.15 -6.10 9.21
CA PRO A 77 13.61 -4.76 9.51
C PRO A 77 14.38 -4.28 8.28
N GLU A 78 14.00 -3.11 7.75
CA GLU A 78 14.89 -2.38 6.87
C GLU A 78 16.21 -2.27 7.63
N ARG A 79 17.22 -2.96 7.10
CA ARG A 79 18.59 -2.76 7.50
C ARG A 79 18.82 -1.27 7.30
N SER A 80 19.06 -0.57 8.41
CA SER A 80 19.73 0.71 8.44
C SER A 80 20.88 0.65 7.44
N THR A 81 20.73 1.33 6.30
CA THR A 81 21.87 1.81 5.54
C THR A 81 22.43 3.00 6.33
N GLU A 82 23.03 2.67 7.47
CA GLU A 82 24.09 3.48 8.04
C GLU A 82 25.38 2.82 7.54
N THR A 83 26.26 3.63 6.97
CA THR A 83 27.58 3.31 6.38
C THR A 83 27.61 3.19 4.86
N GLU A 84 27.62 4.35 4.20
CA GLU A 84 28.68 4.73 3.26
C GLU A 84 29.02 6.21 3.55
N GLU A 85 30.03 6.43 4.39
CA GLU A 85 31.33 7.02 4.02
C GLU A 85 31.41 8.52 4.38
N THR A 86 31.97 8.92 5.52
CA THR A 86 33.41 9.22 5.66
C THR A 86 34.09 9.90 4.45
N VAL A 87 33.43 10.84 3.76
CA VAL A 87 34.11 11.77 2.83
C VAL A 87 34.80 12.95 3.56
N GLN A 88 34.69 13.06 4.89
CA GLN A 88 35.35 14.10 5.68
C GLN A 88 36.71 13.66 6.26
N SER A 89 37.41 12.77 5.54
CA SER A 89 38.83 12.46 5.80
C SER A 89 39.64 12.62 4.50
N ARG A 90 39.42 13.72 3.76
CA ARG A 90 40.27 14.13 2.63
C ARG A 90 40.14 15.61 2.21
N LYS A 91 40.05 16.52 3.18
CA LYS A 91 40.49 17.93 3.02
C LYS A 91 41.43 18.19 4.19
N SER A 92 42.66 17.68 4.11
CA SER A 92 43.85 18.47 3.74
C SER A 92 44.00 19.63 4.73
N VAL A 93 44.95 19.55 5.68
CA VAL A 93 46.38 19.80 5.41
C VAL A 93 46.56 21.02 4.52
#